data_AF-A0A6L9G5T6-F1
#
_entry.id   AF-A0A6L9G5T6-F1
#
_cell.length_a   1.000
_cell.length_b   1.000
_cell.length_c   1.000
_cell.angle_alpha   90.00
_cell.angle_beta   90.00
_cell.angle_gamma   90.00
#
_symmetry.space_group_name_H-M   'P 1'
#
loop_
_entity.id
_entity.type
_entity.pdbx_description
1 polymer ?
#
loop_
_entity_poly.entity_id
_entity_poly.type
_entity_poly.pdbx_seq_one_letter_code
_entity_poly.pdbx_strand_id
1 'polypeptide(L)'
;MGVDWTALEEAIRVAALRHAAEVIEAHPEQTFYAIALHGVSTEESEAIAMPLLALNSVQALARDRAAESREQLVERGEDVDEPDDYEDRPDADEHNALEPEPPVADEDSLVISDAENDEDSEDDEDADDGEDLDTVLAAIEADLDEDDAESFYSDKWEPSDWHWSSIDLCEEPAAGIWSEALTDQASREGWEPTIKRYYHCLVAVAHSLRDVLNERTSVDLVSYVADEDHAEKLLRLCLTDQQLATHFPQLGDLVQGH
;
A
#
# COMPACT_ATOMS: atom_id res chain seq x y z
N MET A 1 0.45 33.86 -19.72
CA MET A 1 1.52 33.34 -20.60
C MET A 1 1.33 31.83 -20.68
N GLY A 2 1.54 31.20 -21.83
CA GLY A 2 1.39 29.74 -21.92
C GLY A 2 2.46 29.02 -21.11
N VAL A 3 2.18 27.78 -20.69
CA VAL A 3 3.17 26.91 -20.05
C VAL A 3 4.22 26.51 -21.09
N ASP A 4 5.49 26.69 -20.74
CA ASP A 4 6.60 26.11 -21.50
C ASP A 4 6.76 24.64 -21.07
N TRP A 5 6.11 23.75 -21.82
CA TRP A 5 6.08 22.31 -21.54
C TRP A 5 7.47 21.68 -21.58
N THR A 6 8.37 22.17 -22.44
CA THR A 6 9.74 21.66 -22.53
C THR A 6 10.56 22.08 -21.31
N ALA A 7 10.38 23.31 -20.85
CA ALA A 7 11.04 23.77 -19.62
C ALA A 7 10.51 23.04 -18.37
N LEU A 8 9.20 22.77 -18.32
CA LEU A 8 8.59 21.99 -17.24
C LEU A 8 9.13 20.56 -17.22
N GLU A 9 9.15 19.87 -18.37
CA GLU A 9 9.68 18.51 -18.49
C GLU A 9 11.13 18.44 -18.03
N GLU A 10 11.97 19.36 -18.50
CA GLU A 10 13.37 19.44 -18.11
C GLU A 10 13.55 19.67 -16.61
N ALA A 11 12.77 20.58 -16.03
CA ALA A 11 12.84 20.91 -14.62
C ALA A 11 12.50 19.70 -13.74
N ILE A 12 11.39 19.01 -14.05
CA ILE A 12 10.97 17.79 -13.35
C ILE A 12 12.04 16.70 -13.53
N ARG A 13 12.53 16.49 -14.76
CA ARG A 13 13.54 15.47 -15.05
C ARG A 13 14.83 15.68 -14.29
N VAL A 14 15.39 16.89 -14.31
CA VAL A 14 16.66 17.20 -13.64
C VAL A 14 16.54 17.03 -12.14
N ALA A 15 15.44 17.53 -11.55
CA ALA A 15 15.21 17.37 -10.12
C ALA A 15 15.01 15.90 -9.73
N ALA A 16 14.17 15.17 -10.45
CA ALA A 16 13.88 13.77 -10.16
C ALA A 16 15.13 12.90 -10.28
N LEU A 17 15.93 13.09 -11.34
CA LEU A 17 17.20 12.38 -11.51
C LEU A 17 18.18 12.68 -10.38
N ARG A 18 18.28 13.95 -9.98
CA ARG A 18 19.17 14.35 -8.90
C ARG A 18 18.77 13.70 -7.59
N HIS A 19 17.51 13.80 -7.19
CA HIS A 19 17.04 13.23 -5.94
C HIS A 19 17.09 11.70 -5.93
N ALA A 20 16.65 11.05 -7.02
CA ALA A 20 16.75 9.60 -7.14
C ALA A 20 18.22 9.11 -7.04
N ALA A 21 19.14 9.79 -7.73
CA ALA A 21 20.56 9.48 -7.65
C ALA A 21 21.13 9.68 -6.25
N GLU A 22 20.80 10.79 -5.57
CA GLU A 22 21.25 11.08 -4.21
C GLU A 22 20.78 9.98 -3.24
N VAL A 23 19.53 9.53 -3.34
CA VAL A 23 18.98 8.44 -2.51
C VAL A 23 19.67 7.12 -2.81
N ILE A 24 19.82 6.74 -4.08
CA ILE A 24 20.47 5.49 -4.47
C ILE A 24 21.94 5.47 -4.04
N GLU A 25 22.66 6.58 -4.19
CA GLU A 25 24.07 6.69 -3.76
C GLU A 25 24.24 6.66 -2.23
N ALA A 26 23.27 7.19 -1.48
CA ALA A 26 23.27 7.17 -0.03
C ALA A 26 23.04 5.76 0.56
N HIS A 27 22.46 4.85 -0.23
CA HIS A 27 22.05 3.50 0.20
C HIS A 27 22.60 2.39 -0.72
N PRO A 28 23.93 2.24 -0.84
CA PRO A 28 24.55 1.25 -1.73
C PRO A 28 24.26 -0.21 -1.35
N GLU A 29 23.87 -0.47 -0.10
CA GLU A 29 23.46 -1.77 0.39
C GLU A 29 22.03 -2.16 -0.04
N GLN A 30 21.26 -1.21 -0.55
CA GLN A 30 19.87 -1.42 -0.91
C GLN A 30 19.70 -1.67 -2.40
N THR A 31 18.70 -2.48 -2.72
CA THR A 31 18.33 -2.84 -4.08
C THR A 31 17.02 -2.17 -4.41
N PHE A 32 17.12 -0.99 -5.01
CA PHE A 32 15.97 -0.25 -5.51
C PHE A 32 15.34 -0.99 -6.68
N TYR A 33 14.01 -1.18 -6.63
CA TYR A 33 13.26 -1.88 -7.67
C TYR A 33 12.26 -0.96 -8.38
N ALA A 34 11.80 0.11 -7.71
CA ALA A 34 10.77 0.99 -8.26
C ALA A 34 11.00 2.47 -7.93
N ILE A 35 10.57 3.31 -8.87
CA ILE A 35 10.56 4.78 -8.78
C ILE A 35 9.25 5.27 -9.39
N ALA A 36 8.50 6.10 -8.67
CA ALA A 36 7.23 6.61 -9.15
C ALA A 36 7.14 8.13 -9.03
N LEU A 37 6.44 8.74 -10.00
CA LEU A 37 5.95 10.11 -9.90
C LEU A 37 4.49 10.05 -9.47
N HIS A 38 4.15 10.57 -8.29
CA HIS A 38 2.81 10.47 -7.70
C HIS A 38 2.34 11.80 -7.10
N GLY A 39 1.20 11.81 -6.40
CA GLY A 39 0.65 13.02 -5.77
C GLY A 39 0.09 14.03 -6.78
N VAL A 40 -0.27 13.55 -7.96
CA VAL A 40 -0.73 14.37 -9.07
C VAL A 40 -2.24 14.65 -8.91
N SER A 41 -2.60 15.77 -8.30
CA SER A 41 -4.00 16.25 -8.32
C SER A 41 -4.30 16.88 -9.69
N THR A 42 -5.28 16.32 -10.40
CA THR A 42 -5.76 16.83 -11.69
C THR A 42 -7.25 17.14 -11.69
N GLU A 43 -7.87 17.27 -10.51
CA GLU A 43 -9.29 17.63 -10.43
C GLU A 43 -9.53 19.10 -10.80
N GLU A 44 -10.62 19.40 -11.52
CA GLU A 44 -11.01 20.78 -11.84
C GLU A 44 -11.39 21.61 -10.59
N SER A 45 -11.67 20.94 -9.47
CA SER A 45 -11.88 21.54 -8.14
C SER A 45 -10.62 22.16 -7.55
N GLU A 46 -9.45 21.69 -7.97
CA GLU A 46 -8.16 21.96 -7.33
C GLU A 46 -7.15 22.53 -8.34
N ALA A 47 -6.03 23.04 -7.82
CA ALA A 47 -4.93 23.44 -8.68
C ALA A 47 -4.19 22.19 -9.14
N ILE A 48 -3.70 22.19 -10.40
CA ILE A 48 -2.89 21.07 -10.91
C ILE A 48 -1.59 21.03 -10.09
N ALA A 49 -1.42 19.96 -9.31
CA ALA A 49 -0.28 19.83 -8.39
C ALA A 49 0.98 19.34 -9.11
N MET A 50 2.13 19.76 -8.57
CA MET A 50 3.43 19.21 -9.01
C MET A 50 3.58 17.78 -8.46
N PRO A 51 4.24 16.89 -9.22
CA PRO A 51 4.39 15.52 -8.79
C PRO A 51 5.46 15.41 -7.70
N LEU A 52 5.25 14.44 -6.81
CA LEU A 52 6.24 13.99 -5.85
C LEU A 52 7.00 12.81 -6.41
N LEU A 53 8.25 12.66 -5.99
CA LEU A 53 9.07 11.51 -6.31
C LEU A 53 9.02 10.50 -5.17
N ALA A 54 8.71 9.26 -5.54
CA ALA A 54 8.77 8.13 -4.65
C ALA A 54 9.80 7.10 -5.12
N LEU A 55 10.51 6.47 -4.18
CA LEU A 55 11.42 5.34 -4.44
C LEU A 55 11.20 4.25 -3.41
N ASN A 56 11.38 3.00 -3.83
CA ASN A 56 11.40 1.88 -2.89
C ASN A 56 12.48 0.84 -3.22
N SER A 57 12.91 0.16 -2.16
CA SER A 57 13.88 -0.93 -2.21
C SER A 57 13.30 -2.20 -1.65
N VAL A 58 13.85 -3.34 -2.06
CA VAL A 58 13.40 -4.66 -1.59
C VAL A 58 13.56 -4.77 -0.07
N GLN A 59 14.61 -4.16 0.47
CA GLN A 59 14.91 -4.17 1.90
C GLN A 59 13.95 -3.30 2.70
N ALA A 60 13.56 -2.14 2.16
CA ALA A 60 12.59 -1.26 2.78
C ALA A 60 11.20 -1.92 2.79
N LEU A 61 10.75 -2.45 1.65
CA LEU A 61 9.49 -3.19 1.55
C LEU A 61 9.40 -4.34 2.57
N ALA A 62 10.47 -5.16 2.69
CA ALA A 62 10.49 -6.26 3.64
C ALA A 62 10.43 -5.79 5.11
N ARG A 63 11.02 -4.63 5.41
CA ARG A 63 10.98 -4.03 6.74
C ARG A 63 9.60 -3.49 7.06
N ASP A 64 8.97 -2.81 6.11
CA ASP A 64 7.68 -2.17 6.31
C ASP A 64 6.60 -3.25 6.51
N ARG A 65 6.59 -4.32 5.69
CA ARG A 65 5.73 -5.49 5.89
C ARG A 65 5.91 -6.15 7.27
N ALA A 66 7.16 -6.30 7.72
CA ALA A 66 7.44 -6.87 9.04
C ALA A 66 6.93 -5.97 10.19
N ALA A 67 6.92 -4.65 10.00
CA ALA A 67 6.35 -3.72 10.96
C ALA A 67 4.83 -3.81 11.00
N GLU A 68 4.17 -3.84 9.84
CA GLU A 68 2.71 -4.00 9.73
C GLU A 68 2.23 -5.31 10.35
N SER A 69 2.89 -6.44 10.04
CA SER A 69 2.55 -7.72 10.67
C SER A 69 2.66 -7.64 12.20
N ARG A 70 3.68 -6.96 12.73
CA ARG A 70 3.81 -6.77 14.18
C ARG A 70 2.70 -5.91 14.76
N GLU A 71 2.32 -4.83 14.08
CA GLU A 71 1.23 -3.96 14.51
C GLU A 71 -0.12 -4.70 14.51
N GLN A 72 -0.38 -5.53 13.50
CA GLN A 72 -1.58 -6.38 13.43
C GLN A 72 -1.63 -7.40 14.58
N LEU A 73 -0.50 -8.04 14.92
CA LEU A 73 -0.43 -8.95 16.08
C LEU A 73 -0.75 -8.20 17.39
N VAL A 74 -0.21 -7.00 17.56
CA VAL A 74 -0.51 -6.14 18.73
C VAL A 74 -2.00 -5.72 18.75
N GLU A 75 -2.57 -5.37 17.60
CA GLU A 75 -4.00 -5.01 17.49
C GLU A 75 -4.93 -6.20 17.79
N ARG A 76 -4.55 -7.41 17.35
CA ARG A 76 -5.23 -8.67 17.69
C ARG A 76 -5.10 -9.05 19.17
N GLY A 77 -4.29 -8.31 19.94
CA GLY A 77 -4.06 -8.55 21.35
C GLY A 77 -3.18 -9.77 21.61
N GLU A 78 -2.40 -10.19 20.62
CA GLU A 78 -1.40 -11.24 20.81
C GLU A 78 -0.13 -10.60 21.36
N ASP A 79 0.25 -11.03 22.55
CA ASP A 79 1.44 -10.55 23.22
C ASP A 79 2.68 -11.05 22.49
N VAL A 80 3.16 -10.28 21.51
CA VAL A 80 4.42 -10.52 20.77
C VAL A 80 5.65 -10.53 21.70
N ASP A 81 5.48 -10.06 22.94
CA ASP A 81 6.51 -9.94 23.96
C ASP A 81 6.38 -10.97 25.11
N GLU A 82 5.54 -12.01 25.02
CA GLU A 82 5.54 -13.08 26.01
C GLU A 82 6.59 -14.15 25.64
N PRO A 83 7.77 -14.20 26.30
CA PRO A 83 8.70 -15.29 26.08
C PRO A 83 8.03 -16.61 26.52
N ASP A 84 8.08 -17.64 25.66
CA ASP A 84 7.66 -19.03 25.93
C ASP A 84 8.29 -19.68 27.20
N ASP A 85 9.16 -18.94 27.90
CA ASP A 85 9.88 -19.35 29.10
C ASP A 85 9.30 -18.67 30.37
N TYR A 86 7.99 -18.41 30.40
CA TYR A 86 7.30 -18.15 31.66
C TYR A 86 7.17 -19.47 32.45
N GLU A 87 8.29 -19.93 33.02
CA GLU A 87 8.25 -20.96 34.05
C GLU A 87 7.39 -20.41 35.19
N ASP A 88 6.20 -21.00 35.37
CA ASP A 88 5.35 -20.85 36.55
C ASP A 88 6.26 -20.95 37.77
N ARG A 89 6.56 -19.81 38.40
CA ARG A 89 7.40 -19.86 39.58
C ARG A 89 6.63 -20.60 40.66
N PRO A 90 7.22 -21.63 41.28
CA PRO A 90 6.55 -22.41 42.33
C PRO A 90 6.31 -21.62 43.63
N ASP A 91 6.56 -20.31 43.65
CA ASP A 91 6.34 -19.41 44.79
C ASP A 91 5.06 -18.57 44.69
N ALA A 92 4.22 -18.76 43.66
CA ALA A 92 2.93 -18.08 43.51
C ALA A 92 1.81 -18.57 44.47
N ASP A 93 2.14 -19.35 45.51
CA ASP A 93 1.19 -20.00 46.42
C ASP A 93 1.22 -19.50 47.88
N GLU A 94 1.80 -18.32 48.17
CA GLU A 94 1.82 -17.77 49.53
C GLU A 94 1.40 -16.29 49.59
N HIS A 95 0.11 -16.01 49.35
CA HIS A 95 -0.74 -15.06 50.11
C HIS A 95 -1.89 -14.53 49.24
N ASN A 96 -3.00 -15.26 49.15
CA ASN A 96 -4.31 -14.60 49.08
C ASN A 96 -5.45 -15.51 49.57
N ALA A 97 -5.36 -15.98 50.83
CA ALA A 97 -6.54 -16.45 51.53
C ALA A 97 -7.36 -15.24 52.01
N LEU A 98 -8.03 -14.56 51.10
CA LEU A 98 -9.14 -13.67 51.45
C LEU A 98 -10.39 -14.56 51.56
N GLU A 99 -10.85 -14.73 52.80
CA GLU A 99 -12.11 -15.41 53.13
C GLU A 99 -13.27 -14.85 52.28
N PRO A 100 -14.15 -15.71 51.72
CA PRO A 100 -15.37 -15.22 51.08
C PRO A 100 -16.32 -14.69 52.16
N GLU A 101 -16.59 -13.37 52.14
CA GLU A 101 -17.62 -12.78 52.98
C GLU A 101 -19.02 -13.33 52.60
N PRO A 102 -19.90 -13.58 53.58
CA PRO A 102 -21.21 -14.15 53.31
C PRO A 102 -22.14 -13.15 52.61
N PRO A 103 -23.02 -13.62 51.69
CA PRO A 103 -23.95 -12.74 50.98
C PRO A 103 -25.02 -12.22 51.94
N VAL A 104 -25.11 -10.89 52.05
CA VAL A 104 -26.25 -10.21 52.66
C VAL A 104 -27.46 -10.34 51.74
N ALA A 105 -28.51 -10.95 52.28
CA ALA A 105 -29.81 -11.07 51.63
C ALA A 105 -30.51 -9.71 51.62
N ASP A 106 -30.80 -9.19 50.43
CA ASP A 106 -31.84 -8.20 50.25
C ASP A 106 -33.00 -8.82 49.49
N GLU A 107 -34.13 -8.76 50.17
CA GLU A 107 -35.42 -9.31 49.81
C GLU A 107 -36.11 -8.28 48.91
N ASP A 108 -36.22 -8.52 47.61
CA ASP A 108 -37.40 -8.09 46.87
C ASP A 108 -37.54 -8.83 45.53
N SER A 109 -38.54 -9.71 45.50
CA SER A 109 -39.58 -9.77 44.47
C SER A 109 -39.14 -9.56 43.01
N LEU A 110 -39.20 -10.64 42.21
CA LEU A 110 -40.34 -10.82 41.30
C LEU A 110 -40.33 -12.22 40.68
N VAL A 111 -41.49 -12.84 40.79
CA VAL A 111 -41.87 -14.16 40.29
C VAL A 111 -42.20 -14.05 38.81
N ILE A 112 -41.56 -14.83 37.94
CA ILE A 112 -42.23 -15.34 36.72
C ILE A 112 -41.87 -16.83 36.58
N SER A 113 -42.95 -17.60 36.49
CA SER A 113 -43.06 -19.04 36.56
C SER A 113 -43.06 -19.70 35.18
N ASP A 114 -42.59 -20.95 35.16
CA ASP A 114 -43.16 -22.11 34.42
C ASP A 114 -43.07 -22.13 32.89
N ALA A 115 -42.35 -23.13 32.35
CA ALA A 115 -42.94 -24.16 31.49
C ALA A 115 -41.86 -25.18 31.09
N GLU A 116 -42.12 -26.43 31.47
CA GLU A 116 -41.40 -27.61 31.00
C GLU A 116 -41.78 -27.92 29.54
N ASN A 117 -40.80 -28.32 28.73
CA ASN A 117 -41.08 -29.01 27.46
C ASN A 117 -39.93 -29.97 27.12
N ASP A 118 -40.04 -31.19 27.67
CA ASP A 118 -39.49 -32.41 27.08
C ASP A 118 -40.17 -32.66 25.73
N GLU A 119 -39.42 -32.78 24.64
CA GLU A 119 -39.72 -33.74 23.56
C GLU A 119 -38.39 -34.17 22.90
N ASP A 120 -38.09 -35.48 23.02
CA ASP A 120 -37.10 -36.21 22.25
C ASP A 120 -37.33 -36.06 20.73
N SER A 121 -36.25 -36.00 19.94
CA SER A 121 -36.28 -36.38 18.52
C SER A 121 -34.94 -36.99 18.13
N GLU A 122 -35.05 -38.14 17.49
CA GLU A 122 -34.03 -39.11 17.10
C GLU A 122 -33.16 -38.61 15.93
N ASP A 123 -31.95 -39.18 15.85
CA ASP A 123 -31.11 -39.43 14.66
C ASP A 123 -31.06 -38.38 13.53
N ASP A 124 -29.88 -37.81 13.33
CA ASP A 124 -29.28 -37.80 11.99
C ASP A 124 -27.76 -37.96 12.11
N GLU A 125 -27.31 -39.17 11.75
CA GLU A 125 -25.94 -39.44 11.33
C GLU A 125 -25.72 -38.77 9.97
N ASP A 126 -25.25 -37.52 9.94
CA ASP A 126 -24.68 -36.95 8.73
C ASP A 126 -23.17 -36.75 8.91
N ALA A 127 -22.45 -37.38 7.99
CA ALA A 127 -21.01 -37.47 7.95
C ALA A 127 -20.35 -36.09 8.04
N ASP A 128 -19.55 -35.92 9.08
CA ASP A 128 -18.53 -34.88 9.22
C ASP A 128 -17.43 -35.10 8.16
N ASP A 129 -17.74 -34.73 6.91
CA ASP A 129 -16.80 -34.53 5.81
C ASP A 129 -16.69 -33.03 5.49
N GLY A 130 -16.92 -32.19 6.51
CA GLY A 130 -16.58 -30.78 6.46
C GLY A 130 -15.08 -30.67 6.61
N GLU A 131 -14.36 -30.39 5.52
CA GLU A 131 -13.03 -29.80 5.64
C GLU A 131 -13.11 -28.69 6.70
N ASP A 132 -12.29 -28.82 7.74
CA ASP A 132 -12.30 -27.94 8.91
C ASP A 132 -12.36 -26.49 8.42
N LEU A 133 -13.44 -25.77 8.77
CA LEU A 133 -13.74 -24.47 8.15
C LEU A 133 -12.56 -23.51 8.35
N ASP A 134 -11.84 -23.66 9.47
CA ASP A 134 -10.61 -22.93 9.79
C ASP A 134 -9.45 -23.30 8.85
N THR A 135 -9.35 -24.56 8.40
CA THR A 135 -8.35 -24.98 7.41
C THR A 135 -8.70 -24.46 6.02
N VAL A 136 -9.98 -24.44 5.65
CA VAL A 136 -10.43 -23.89 4.37
C VAL A 136 -10.26 -22.37 4.35
N LEU A 137 -10.61 -21.67 5.43
CA LEU A 137 -10.38 -20.24 5.59
C LEU A 137 -8.90 -19.90 5.60
N ALA A 138 -8.05 -20.66 6.33
CA ALA A 138 -6.61 -20.45 6.31
C ALA A 138 -5.97 -20.73 4.94
N ALA A 139 -6.50 -21.71 4.18
CA ALA A 139 -6.06 -21.96 2.82
C ALA A 139 -6.49 -20.85 1.85
N ILE A 140 -7.69 -20.29 2.03
CA ILE A 140 -8.18 -19.14 1.25
C ILE A 140 -7.42 -17.87 1.64
N GLU A 141 -7.17 -17.61 2.92
CA GLU A 141 -6.32 -16.51 3.40
C GLU A 141 -4.89 -16.65 2.87
N ALA A 142 -4.30 -17.85 2.92
CA ALA A 142 -2.97 -18.08 2.36
C ALA A 142 -2.91 -17.90 0.83
N ASP A 143 -3.94 -18.33 0.09
CA ASP A 143 -4.05 -18.07 -1.37
C ASP A 143 -4.24 -16.57 -1.65
N LEU A 144 -5.02 -15.86 -0.82
CA LEU A 144 -5.21 -14.41 -0.96
C LEU A 144 -3.94 -13.63 -0.59
N ASP A 145 -3.22 -14.02 0.46
CA ASP A 145 -1.97 -13.39 0.91
C ASP A 145 -0.81 -13.58 -0.09
N GLU A 146 -0.73 -14.74 -0.78
CA GLU A 146 0.31 -14.98 -1.78
C GLU A 146 0.02 -14.32 -3.14
N ASP A 147 -1.24 -14.28 -3.60
CA ASP A 147 -1.60 -13.70 -4.91
C ASP A 147 -1.79 -12.16 -4.86
N ASP A 148 -2.26 -11.58 -3.74
CA ASP A 148 -2.42 -10.13 -3.61
C ASP A 148 -1.14 -9.38 -3.23
N ALA A 149 -0.14 -10.04 -2.62
CA ALA A 149 1.13 -9.41 -2.24
C ALA A 149 2.05 -9.05 -3.43
N GLU A 150 1.76 -9.55 -4.63
CA GLU A 150 2.39 -9.12 -5.88
C GLU A 150 1.40 -8.52 -6.89
N SER A 151 0.12 -8.45 -6.51
CA SER A 151 -0.97 -7.89 -7.32
C SER A 151 -0.81 -6.38 -7.52
N PHE A 152 -1.53 -5.84 -8.51
CA PHE A 152 -1.48 -4.43 -8.88
C PHE A 152 -1.86 -3.49 -7.72
N TYR A 153 -2.71 -3.94 -6.79
CA TYR A 153 -3.11 -3.21 -5.59
C TYR A 153 -2.29 -3.58 -4.33
N SER A 154 -1.19 -4.31 -4.49
CA SER A 154 -0.29 -4.59 -3.37
C SER A 154 0.40 -3.31 -2.91
N ASP A 155 0.67 -3.21 -1.61
CA ASP A 155 1.51 -2.17 -0.98
C ASP A 155 2.90 -2.04 -1.65
N LYS A 156 3.36 -3.11 -2.33
CA LYS A 156 4.57 -3.11 -3.15
C LYS A 156 4.55 -2.04 -4.25
N TRP A 157 3.39 -1.70 -4.78
CA TRP A 157 3.19 -0.79 -5.92
C TRP A 157 2.44 0.49 -5.57
N GLU A 158 2.13 0.74 -4.30
CA GLU A 158 1.51 1.98 -3.81
C GLU A 158 2.58 3.00 -3.39
N PRO A 159 2.88 4.03 -4.20
CA PRO A 159 4.00 4.91 -3.92
C PRO A 159 3.81 5.81 -2.71
N SER A 160 2.57 6.02 -2.27
CA SER A 160 2.25 6.80 -1.08
C SER A 160 2.81 6.15 0.19
N ASP A 161 2.83 4.82 0.23
CA ASP A 161 3.27 4.01 1.37
C ASP A 161 4.75 3.61 1.33
N TRP A 162 5.46 3.97 0.25
CA TRP A 162 6.88 3.67 0.13
C TRP A 162 7.73 4.45 1.13
N HIS A 163 8.85 3.83 1.52
CA HIS A 163 9.78 4.38 2.50
C HIS A 163 10.30 5.79 2.14
N TRP A 164 10.50 6.06 0.86
CA TRP A 164 10.77 7.41 0.35
C TRP A 164 9.63 7.86 -0.55
N SER A 165 8.46 8.16 -0.01
CA SER A 165 7.30 8.58 -0.81
C SER A 165 7.23 10.09 -1.07
N SER A 166 7.66 10.94 -0.14
CA SER A 166 7.34 12.38 -0.19
C SER A 166 8.52 13.27 -0.58
N ILE A 167 9.21 12.99 -1.68
CA ILE A 167 10.32 13.83 -2.15
C ILE A 167 9.81 14.94 -3.06
N ASP A 168 9.92 16.19 -2.60
CA ASP A 168 9.61 17.36 -3.41
C ASP A 168 10.62 17.56 -4.54
N LEU A 169 10.12 17.62 -5.78
CA LEU A 169 10.96 17.86 -6.96
C LEU A 169 11.32 19.33 -7.16
N CYS A 170 10.56 20.25 -6.57
CA CYS A 170 10.77 21.68 -6.72
C CYS A 170 10.69 22.31 -5.35
N GLU A 171 11.51 23.34 -5.11
CA GLU A 171 11.33 24.19 -3.93
C GLU A 171 9.91 24.79 -3.96
N GLU A 172 9.27 24.92 -2.79
CA GLU A 172 7.87 25.38 -2.66
C GLU A 172 7.52 26.62 -3.52
N PRO A 173 8.37 27.66 -3.64
CA PRO A 173 8.05 28.82 -4.48
C PRO A 173 7.99 28.47 -5.98
N ALA A 174 8.82 27.55 -6.45
CA ALA A 174 8.84 27.12 -7.85
C ALA A 174 7.68 26.17 -8.16
N ALA A 175 7.36 25.27 -7.24
CA ALA A 175 6.22 24.36 -7.38
C ALA A 175 4.90 25.13 -7.54
N GLY A 176 4.70 26.17 -6.71
CA GLY A 176 3.52 27.04 -6.80
C GLY A 176 3.40 27.78 -8.13
N ILE A 177 4.52 28.27 -8.68
CA ILE A 177 4.54 28.95 -9.99
C ILE A 177 4.13 28.01 -11.12
N TRP A 178 4.63 26.78 -11.12
CA TRP A 178 4.27 25.78 -12.14
C TRP A 178 2.82 25.34 -12.01
N SER A 179 2.35 25.10 -10.78
CA SER A 179 0.95 24.75 -10.50
C SER A 179 -0.01 25.86 -10.96
N GLU A 180 0.29 27.13 -10.66
CA GLU A 180 -0.51 28.27 -11.12
C GLU A 180 -0.49 28.38 -12.65
N ALA A 181 0.68 28.21 -13.27
CA ALA A 181 0.80 28.27 -14.73
C ALA A 181 0.02 27.15 -15.44
N LEU A 182 0.07 25.92 -14.92
CA LEU A 182 -0.69 24.77 -15.41
C LEU A 182 -2.20 24.99 -15.26
N THR A 183 -2.64 25.50 -14.11
CA THR A 183 -4.06 25.76 -13.83
C THR A 183 -4.61 26.90 -14.69
N ASP A 184 -3.84 27.97 -14.89
CA ASP A 184 -4.21 29.08 -15.81
C ASP A 184 -4.24 28.60 -17.27
N GLN A 185 -3.33 27.70 -17.65
CA GLN A 185 -3.35 27.08 -18.98
C GLN A 185 -4.58 26.19 -19.17
N ALA A 186 -4.92 25.36 -18.18
CA ALA A 186 -6.10 24.50 -18.19
C ALA A 186 -7.39 25.33 -18.28
N SER A 187 -7.46 26.43 -17.54
CA SER A 187 -8.58 27.39 -17.60
C SER A 187 -8.75 28.03 -18.98
N ARG A 188 -7.66 28.17 -19.75
CA ARG A 188 -7.66 28.84 -21.07
C ARG A 188 -7.84 27.90 -22.25
N GLU A 189 -7.19 26.73 -22.25
CA GLU A 189 -7.20 25.76 -23.35
C GLU A 189 -8.14 24.57 -23.13
N GLY A 190 -8.68 24.44 -21.91
CA GLY A 190 -9.47 23.31 -21.47
C GLY A 190 -8.67 22.40 -20.54
N TRP A 191 -9.38 21.82 -19.57
CA TRP A 191 -8.82 20.99 -18.51
C TRP A 191 -8.24 19.68 -19.05
N GLU A 192 -9.08 18.89 -19.71
CA GLU A 192 -8.72 17.59 -20.33
C GLU A 192 -7.49 17.65 -21.26
N PRO A 193 -7.39 18.56 -22.26
CA PRO A 193 -6.21 18.61 -23.12
C PRO A 193 -4.94 19.04 -22.38
N THR A 194 -5.07 19.83 -21.31
CA THR A 194 -3.93 20.26 -20.50
C THR A 194 -3.41 19.12 -19.63
N ILE A 195 -4.31 18.40 -18.95
CA ILE A 195 -3.95 17.20 -18.17
C ILE A 195 -3.31 16.15 -19.06
N LYS A 196 -3.87 15.91 -20.26
CA LYS A 196 -3.29 14.94 -21.18
C LYS A 196 -1.85 15.28 -21.56
N ARG A 197 -1.56 16.57 -21.82
CA ARG A 197 -0.18 17.03 -22.07
C ARG A 197 0.69 16.88 -20.83
N TYR A 198 0.13 17.14 -19.66
CA TYR A 198 0.83 16.99 -18.39
C TYR A 198 1.22 15.52 -18.13
N TYR A 199 0.30 14.55 -18.23
CA TYR A 199 0.67 13.14 -18.11
C TYR A 199 1.68 12.71 -19.18
N HIS A 200 1.58 13.19 -20.43
CA HIS A 200 2.61 12.90 -21.43
C HIS A 200 4.00 13.39 -21.02
N CYS A 201 4.08 14.57 -20.39
CA CYS A 201 5.32 15.10 -19.83
C CYS A 201 5.85 14.19 -18.71
N LEU A 202 5.00 13.78 -17.76
CA LEU A 202 5.40 12.90 -16.66
C LEU A 202 5.87 11.52 -17.14
N VAL A 203 5.17 10.94 -18.12
CA VAL A 203 5.56 9.66 -18.75
C VAL A 203 6.92 9.80 -19.44
N ALA A 204 7.17 10.89 -20.17
CA ALA A 204 8.47 11.14 -20.80
C ALA A 204 9.60 11.26 -19.75
N VAL A 205 9.32 11.91 -18.62
CA VAL A 205 10.26 11.97 -17.49
C VAL A 205 10.51 10.57 -16.92
N ALA A 206 9.47 9.77 -16.67
CA ALA A 206 9.60 8.41 -16.14
C ALA A 206 10.46 7.51 -17.06
N HIS A 207 10.26 7.57 -18.38
CA HIS A 207 11.14 6.86 -19.33
C HIS A 207 12.59 7.32 -19.22
N SER A 208 12.81 8.64 -19.16
CA SER A 208 14.18 9.15 -19.03
C SER A 208 14.82 8.79 -17.69
N LEU A 209 14.04 8.71 -16.60
CA LEU A 209 14.52 8.27 -15.30
C LEU A 209 14.97 6.81 -15.37
N ARG A 210 14.12 5.93 -15.92
CA ARG A 210 14.46 4.52 -16.10
C ARG A 210 15.74 4.38 -16.91
N ASP A 211 15.82 5.01 -18.08
CA ASP A 211 16.94 4.82 -19.00
C ASP A 211 18.27 5.26 -18.36
N VAL A 212 18.29 6.42 -17.68
CA VAL A 212 19.51 6.94 -17.03
C VAL A 212 19.87 6.15 -15.76
N LEU A 213 18.89 5.73 -14.97
CA LEU A 213 19.15 5.05 -13.70
C LEU A 213 19.47 3.57 -13.89
N ASN A 214 18.88 2.89 -14.89
CA ASN A 214 19.22 1.51 -15.25
C ASN A 214 20.67 1.37 -15.75
N GLU A 215 21.27 2.42 -16.31
CA GLU A 215 22.71 2.42 -16.63
C GLU A 215 23.59 2.38 -15.37
N ARG A 216 23.03 2.76 -14.22
CA ARG A 216 23.74 2.94 -12.95
C ARG A 216 23.42 1.86 -11.92
N THR A 217 22.26 1.21 -12.04
CA THR A 217 21.83 0.11 -11.17
C THR A 217 22.02 -1.24 -11.85
N SER A 218 22.27 -2.28 -11.06
CA SER A 218 22.38 -3.65 -11.57
C SER A 218 21.04 -4.36 -11.75
N VAL A 219 19.95 -3.73 -11.28
CA VAL A 219 18.58 -4.24 -11.31
C VAL A 219 17.78 -3.37 -12.28
N ASP A 220 16.85 -4.02 -12.99
CA ASP A 220 15.91 -3.35 -13.86
C ASP A 220 14.89 -2.56 -13.01
N LEU A 221 15.10 -1.25 -12.94
CA LEU A 221 14.21 -0.33 -12.24
C LEU A 221 12.92 -0.15 -13.03
N VAL A 222 11.81 -0.27 -12.32
CA VAL A 222 10.48 0.07 -12.80
C VAL A 222 10.26 1.55 -12.54
N SER A 223 10.06 2.35 -13.59
CA SER A 223 9.70 3.77 -13.44
C SER A 223 8.33 4.05 -14.05
N TYR A 224 7.42 4.65 -13.27
CA TYR A 224 6.06 4.94 -13.72
C TYR A 224 5.47 6.20 -13.07
N VAL A 225 4.31 6.59 -13.57
CA VAL A 225 3.48 7.66 -12.98
C VAL A 225 2.29 6.99 -12.30
N ALA A 226 2.08 7.30 -11.03
CA ALA A 226 0.99 6.78 -10.22
C ALA A 226 -0.11 7.84 -10.07
N ASP A 227 -1.33 7.43 -10.37
CA ASP A 227 -2.54 8.23 -10.38
C ASP A 227 -3.73 7.27 -10.26
N GLU A 228 -4.54 7.41 -9.21
CA GLU A 228 -5.63 6.46 -8.91
C GLU A 228 -6.65 6.36 -10.07
N ASP A 229 -6.94 7.47 -10.74
CA ASP A 229 -7.92 7.54 -11.83
C ASP A 229 -7.44 6.86 -13.13
N HIS A 230 -6.12 6.88 -13.40
CA HIS A 230 -5.54 6.45 -14.68
C HIS A 230 -4.43 5.39 -14.57
N ALA A 231 -4.26 4.78 -13.40
CA ALA A 231 -3.10 3.94 -13.08
C ALA A 231 -2.77 2.87 -14.13
N GLU A 232 -3.74 2.06 -14.57
CA GLU A 232 -3.49 1.01 -15.58
C GLU A 232 -2.96 1.57 -16.91
N LYS A 233 -3.51 2.71 -17.35
CA LYS A 233 -3.12 3.34 -18.63
C LYS A 233 -1.72 3.93 -18.51
N LEU A 234 -1.42 4.58 -17.39
CA LEU A 234 -0.11 5.18 -17.16
C LEU A 234 0.98 4.12 -17.01
N LEU A 235 0.72 3.01 -16.31
CA LEU A 235 1.63 1.88 -16.25
C LEU A 235 1.94 1.31 -17.63
N ARG A 236 0.92 1.08 -18.46
CA ARG A 236 1.12 0.61 -19.85
C ARG A 236 1.92 1.58 -20.71
N LEU A 237 1.86 2.88 -20.42
CA LEU A 237 2.62 3.89 -21.15
C LEU A 237 4.07 4.01 -20.66
N CYS A 238 4.34 3.71 -19.40
CA CYS A 238 5.68 3.84 -18.80
C CYS A 238 6.51 2.54 -18.90
N LEU A 239 5.87 1.39 -18.73
CA LEU A 239 6.55 0.11 -18.59
C LEU A 239 6.74 -0.60 -19.94
N THR A 240 7.79 -1.41 -20.01
CA THR A 240 7.99 -2.31 -21.16
C THR A 240 7.07 -3.53 -21.04
N ASP A 241 6.76 -4.19 -22.16
CA ASP A 241 5.97 -5.43 -22.16
C ASP A 241 6.60 -6.52 -21.26
N GLN A 242 7.93 -6.56 -21.17
CA GLN A 242 8.64 -7.49 -20.30
C GLN A 242 8.41 -7.17 -18.82
N GLN A 243 8.47 -5.88 -18.44
CA GLN A 243 8.22 -5.43 -17.08
C GLN A 243 6.75 -5.64 -16.68
N LEU A 244 5.82 -5.36 -17.59
CA LEU A 244 4.39 -5.64 -17.40
C LEU A 244 4.15 -7.14 -17.20
N ALA A 245 4.71 -8.00 -18.04
CA ALA A 245 4.54 -9.45 -17.88
C ALA A 245 5.19 -10.00 -16.60
N THR A 246 6.27 -9.36 -16.12
CA THR A 246 7.00 -9.81 -14.92
C THR A 246 6.34 -9.33 -13.62
N HIS A 247 5.89 -8.08 -13.59
CA HIS A 247 5.43 -7.41 -12.37
C HIS A 247 3.91 -7.21 -12.32
N PHE A 248 3.23 -7.21 -13.47
CA PHE A 248 1.80 -6.96 -13.61
C PHE A 248 1.15 -7.93 -14.61
N PRO A 249 1.23 -9.25 -14.38
CA PRO A 249 0.75 -10.26 -15.33
C PRO A 249 -0.74 -10.07 -15.70
N GLN A 250 -1.54 -9.60 -14.75
CA GLN A 250 -2.96 -9.27 -14.92
C GLN A 250 -3.21 -8.23 -16.03
N LEU A 251 -2.30 -7.28 -16.23
CA LEU A 251 -2.40 -6.26 -17.29
C LEU A 251 -1.93 -6.77 -18.66
N GLY A 252 -1.10 -7.81 -18.68
CA GLY A 252 -0.56 -8.45 -19.88
C GLY A 252 -1.56 -9.37 -20.58
N ASP A 253 -2.39 -10.09 -19.83
CA ASP A 253 -3.39 -11.02 -20.39
C ASP A 253 -4.55 -10.29 -21.11
N LEU A 254 -4.85 -9.05 -20.71
CA LEU A 254 -5.80 -8.18 -21.42
C LEU A 254 -5.38 -7.83 -22.86
N VAL A 255 -4.11 -8.04 -23.23
CA VAL A 255 -3.58 -7.77 -24.58
C VAL A 255 -3.81 -8.95 -25.53
N GLN A 256 -3.96 -10.19 -25.03
CA GLN A 256 -4.16 -11.37 -25.88
C GLN A 256 -5.63 -11.67 -26.21
N GLY A 257 -6.56 -10.90 -25.65
CA GLY A 257 -8.00 -11.15 -25.75
C GLY A 257 -8.77 -10.35 -26.80
N HIS A 258 -8.12 -9.72 -27.79
CA HIS A 258 -8.81 -8.86 -28.78
C HIS A 258 -8.50 -9.13 -30.25
#